data_AF-A0A5E7TJX4-F1
#
_entry.id   AF-A0A5E7TJX4-F1
#
_cell.length_a   1.000
_cell.length_b   1.000
_cell.length_c   1.000
_cell.angle_alpha   90.00
_cell.angle_beta   90.00
_cell.angle_gamma   90.00
#
_symmetry.space_group_name_H-M   'P 1'
#
loop_
_entity.id
_entity.type
_entity.pdbx_description
1 polymer ?
#
loop_
_entity_poly.entity_id
_entity_poly.type
_entity_poly.pdbx_seq_one_letter_code
_entity_poly.pdbx_strand_id
1 'polypeptide(L)'
;MKNTALILALTAALGTVNVAHAEGPDAATLKGMYDTGRNMSGLINHCVDKGFLKAESTVNANKMVAFVAGIPGQMDKSDGDKNEAHGRKGEVLDDGQYKALEANLPPSLTLKQWCEQADQGMRQGLERVGL
;
A
#
# COMPACT_ATOMS: atom_id res chain seq x y z
N MET A 1 -57.83 -42.50 20.18
CA MET A 1 -57.51 -41.80 21.44
C MET A 1 -56.66 -40.57 21.11
N LYS A 2 -57.01 -39.42 21.71
CA LYS A 2 -56.19 -38.20 21.92
C LYS A 2 -55.81 -37.31 20.72
N ASN A 3 -56.74 -36.45 20.31
CA ASN A 3 -56.74 -34.99 20.52
C ASN A 3 -55.39 -34.21 20.65
N THR A 4 -55.20 -33.29 19.70
CA THR A 4 -55.00 -31.83 19.88
C THR A 4 -53.61 -31.21 19.62
N ALA A 5 -53.63 -30.28 18.66
CA ALA A 5 -52.87 -29.05 18.47
C ALA A 5 -51.34 -29.09 18.35
N LEU A 6 -50.88 -28.94 17.10
CA LEU A 6 -49.61 -28.28 16.77
C LEU A 6 -49.71 -26.80 17.17
N ILE A 7 -48.88 -26.35 18.10
CA ILE A 7 -48.56 -24.93 18.28
C ILE A 7 -47.12 -24.74 17.79
N LEU A 8 -46.95 -24.17 16.59
CA LEU A 8 -45.68 -23.60 16.17
C LEU A 8 -45.44 -22.33 16.99
N ALA A 9 -44.58 -22.41 18.01
CA ALA A 9 -44.03 -21.22 18.65
C ALA A 9 -42.86 -20.70 17.80
N LEU A 10 -43.14 -19.72 16.91
CA LEU A 10 -42.11 -18.85 16.35
C LEU A 10 -41.52 -18.00 17.49
N THR A 11 -40.38 -18.40 18.02
CA THR A 11 -39.53 -17.50 18.81
C THR A 11 -38.53 -16.85 17.87
N ALA A 12 -38.92 -15.70 17.33
CA ALA A 12 -38.00 -14.73 16.79
C ALA A 12 -37.20 -14.13 17.97
N ALA A 13 -36.04 -14.69 18.27
CA ALA A 13 -35.09 -14.11 19.21
C ALA A 13 -33.88 -13.63 18.43
N LEU A 14 -33.95 -12.35 18.06
CA LEU A 14 -32.84 -11.40 18.00
C LEU A 14 -31.61 -11.90 17.23
N GLY A 15 -31.62 -11.60 15.93
CA GLY A 15 -30.39 -11.44 15.18
C GLY A 15 -29.51 -10.40 15.86
N THR A 16 -28.54 -10.85 16.65
CA THR A 16 -27.27 -10.16 16.70
C THR A 16 -26.65 -10.38 15.33
N VAL A 17 -26.94 -9.46 14.42
CA VAL A 17 -25.99 -9.15 13.37
C VAL A 17 -24.67 -8.93 14.09
N ASN A 18 -23.80 -9.95 14.06
CA ASN A 18 -22.38 -9.69 14.17
C ASN A 18 -22.13 -8.76 12.99
N VAL A 19 -22.17 -7.45 13.28
CA VAL A 19 -21.44 -6.47 12.52
C VAL A 19 -20.03 -7.01 12.53
N ALA A 20 -19.67 -7.73 11.47
CA ALA A 20 -18.31 -7.91 11.06
C ALA A 20 -17.82 -6.48 10.85
N HIS A 21 -17.31 -5.88 11.93
CA HIS A 21 -16.48 -4.71 11.82
C HIS A 21 -15.37 -5.17 10.90
N ALA A 22 -15.31 -4.59 9.69
CA ALA A 22 -14.11 -4.67 8.90
C ALA A 22 -13.04 -3.98 9.73
N GLU A 23 -12.36 -4.75 10.59
CA GLU A 23 -11.21 -4.29 11.34
C GLU A 23 -10.26 -3.72 10.29
N GLY A 24 -9.80 -2.48 10.53
CA GLY A 24 -8.84 -1.85 9.63
C GLY A 24 -7.60 -2.73 9.43
N PRO A 25 -6.73 -2.40 8.47
CA PRO A 25 -5.52 -3.17 8.25
C PRO A 25 -4.76 -3.39 9.55
N ASP A 26 -4.31 -4.62 9.80
CA ASP A 26 -3.51 -4.92 10.99
C ASP A 26 -2.16 -4.19 10.96
N ALA A 27 -1.48 -4.14 12.10
CA ALA A 27 -0.22 -3.42 12.25
C ALA A 27 0.88 -3.89 11.29
N ALA A 28 0.93 -5.18 10.95
CA ALA A 28 1.93 -5.73 10.04
C ALA A 28 1.63 -5.29 8.59
N THR A 29 0.36 -5.28 8.21
CA THR A 29 -0.11 -4.77 6.92
C THR A 29 0.20 -3.28 6.78
N LEU A 30 -0.06 -2.48 7.83
CA LEU A 30 0.27 -1.05 7.86
C LEU A 30 1.77 -0.80 7.75
N LYS A 31 2.61 -1.59 8.45
CA LYS A 31 4.08 -1.52 8.33
C LYS A 31 4.51 -1.82 6.90
N GLY A 32 4.01 -2.90 6.30
CA GLY A 32 4.33 -3.27 4.91
C GLY A 32 3.97 -2.19 3.90
N MET A 33 2.80 -1.56 4.03
CA MET A 33 2.39 -0.43 3.19
C MET A 33 3.34 0.75 3.34
N TYR A 34 3.72 1.10 4.58
CA TYR A 34 4.63 2.22 4.85
C TYR A 34 6.04 1.94 4.31
N ASP A 35 6.57 0.76 4.57
CA ASP A 35 7.91 0.35 4.13
C ASP A 35 8.02 0.33 2.60
N THR A 36 7.04 -0.27 1.91
CA THR A 36 6.96 -0.23 0.45
C THR A 36 6.79 1.19 -0.07
N GLY A 37 5.95 2.02 0.59
CA GLY A 37 5.78 3.43 0.23
C GLY A 37 7.09 4.22 0.32
N ARG A 38 7.88 4.02 1.39
CA ARG A 38 9.20 4.64 1.57
C ARG A 38 10.19 4.15 0.53
N ASN A 39 10.24 2.84 0.25
CA ASN A 39 11.10 2.30 -0.81
C ASN A 39 10.74 2.86 -2.20
N MET A 40 9.44 2.91 -2.53
CA MET A 40 8.97 3.52 -3.78
C MET A 40 9.31 5.01 -3.85
N SER A 41 9.21 5.76 -2.75
CA SER A 41 9.68 7.16 -2.73
C SER A 41 11.16 7.27 -3.04
N GLY A 42 11.99 6.40 -2.46
CA GLY A 42 13.40 6.29 -2.82
C GLY A 42 13.60 6.01 -4.31
N LEU A 43 12.86 5.06 -4.90
CA LEU A 43 12.96 4.72 -6.32
C LEU A 43 12.54 5.89 -7.23
N ILE A 44 11.52 6.68 -6.86
CA ILE A 44 11.18 7.91 -7.60
C ILE A 44 12.32 8.92 -7.53
N ASN A 45 12.96 9.09 -6.36
CA ASN A 45 14.15 9.94 -6.25
C ASN A 45 15.30 9.43 -7.11
N HIS A 46 15.52 8.11 -7.18
CA HIS A 46 16.51 7.52 -8.08
C HIS A 46 16.23 7.87 -9.56
N CYS A 47 14.97 7.81 -9.98
CA CYS A 47 14.55 8.20 -11.32
C CYS A 47 14.75 9.70 -11.61
N VAL A 48 14.56 10.57 -10.59
CA VAL A 48 14.85 12.01 -10.67
C VAL A 48 16.36 12.26 -10.75
N ASP A 49 17.15 11.60 -9.90
CA ASP A 49 18.62 11.70 -9.88
C ASP A 49 19.25 11.27 -11.22
N LYS A 50 18.64 10.29 -11.92
CA LYS A 50 19.02 9.88 -13.29
C LYS A 50 18.51 10.81 -14.40
N GLY A 51 17.66 11.79 -14.10
CA GLY A 51 17.07 12.70 -15.07
C GLY A 51 15.93 12.11 -15.92
N PHE A 52 15.34 10.98 -15.50
CA PHE A 52 14.19 10.39 -16.19
C PHE A 52 12.87 11.05 -15.79
N LEU A 53 12.79 11.59 -14.58
CA LEU A 53 11.63 12.28 -14.04
C LEU A 53 11.99 13.71 -13.60
N LYS A 54 10.96 14.53 -13.39
CA LYS A 54 11.09 15.89 -12.87
C LYS A 54 11.07 15.89 -11.34
N ALA A 55 11.61 16.93 -10.71
CA ALA A 55 11.61 17.09 -9.26
C ALA A 55 10.21 17.06 -8.62
N GLU A 56 9.15 17.44 -9.37
CA GLU A 56 7.75 17.33 -8.92
C GLU A 56 7.31 15.89 -8.61
N SER A 57 7.92 14.88 -9.24
CA SER A 57 7.66 13.46 -8.97
C SER A 57 8.03 13.10 -7.52
N THR A 58 9.12 13.65 -6.98
CA THR A 58 9.50 13.46 -5.57
C THR A 58 8.44 14.03 -4.62
N VAL A 59 7.83 15.17 -4.98
CA VAL A 59 6.75 15.77 -4.17
C VAL A 59 5.54 14.84 -4.11
N ASN A 60 5.15 14.26 -5.25
CA ASN A 60 4.04 13.31 -5.32
C ASN A 60 4.33 12.03 -4.52
N ALA A 61 5.54 11.48 -4.63
CA ALA A 61 5.93 10.31 -3.84
C ALA A 61 5.87 10.58 -2.32
N ASN A 62 6.33 11.76 -1.89
CA ASN A 62 6.26 12.16 -0.48
C ASN A 62 4.83 12.36 0.01
N LYS A 63 3.92 12.89 -0.83
CA LYS A 63 2.49 12.96 -0.51
C LYS A 63 1.89 11.57 -0.25
N MET A 64 2.23 10.58 -1.08
CA MET A 64 1.71 9.23 -0.90
C MET A 64 2.24 8.57 0.39
N VAL A 65 3.53 8.76 0.70
CA VAL A 65 4.10 8.31 1.98
C VAL A 65 3.38 8.96 3.16
N ALA A 66 3.13 10.27 3.09
CA ALA A 66 2.42 11.00 4.14
C ALA A 66 0.98 10.52 4.30
N PHE A 67 0.29 10.22 3.19
CA PHE A 67 -1.05 9.64 3.19
C PHE A 67 -1.07 8.29 3.93
N VAL A 68 -0.18 7.36 3.54
CA VAL A 68 -0.07 6.05 4.19
C VAL A 68 0.25 6.22 5.68
N ALA A 69 1.20 7.09 6.02
CA ALA A 69 1.60 7.38 7.39
C ALA A 69 0.48 7.96 8.28
N GLY A 70 -0.59 8.48 7.66
CA GLY A 70 -1.77 9.05 8.32
C GLY A 70 -2.95 8.08 8.44
N ILE A 71 -2.85 6.86 7.91
CA ILE A 71 -3.88 5.83 8.10
C ILE A 71 -4.01 5.52 9.61
N PRO A 72 -5.22 5.56 10.19
CA PRO A 72 -5.41 5.24 11.61
C PRO A 72 -4.96 3.82 11.94
N GLY A 73 -4.16 3.67 13.00
CA GLY A 73 -3.68 2.38 13.47
C GLY A 73 -2.28 2.47 14.09
N GLN A 74 -1.84 1.39 14.74
CA GLN A 74 -0.45 1.26 15.16
C GLN A 74 0.39 0.88 13.95
N MET A 75 1.23 1.80 13.49
CA MET A 75 2.14 1.60 12.36
C MET A 75 3.58 1.77 12.84
N ASP A 76 4.36 0.70 12.71
CA ASP A 76 5.80 0.77 12.90
C ASP A 76 6.45 1.45 11.68
N LYS A 77 7.23 2.51 11.93
CA LYS A 77 7.88 3.35 10.92
C LYS A 77 9.41 3.25 10.99
N SER A 78 9.95 2.40 11.87
CA SER A 78 11.37 2.35 12.22
C SER A 78 12.31 2.06 11.03
N ASP A 79 11.87 1.25 10.07
CA ASP A 79 12.65 0.91 8.87
C ASP A 79 12.47 1.90 7.71
N GLY A 80 11.65 2.95 7.87
CA GLY A 80 11.25 3.82 6.77
C GLY A 80 12.42 4.53 6.08
N ASP A 81 13.40 5.05 6.84
CA ASP A 81 14.55 5.74 6.26
C ASP A 81 15.53 4.77 5.58
N LYS A 82 15.66 3.56 6.13
CA LYS A 82 16.43 2.48 5.52
C LYS A 82 15.82 2.08 4.17
N ASN A 83 14.50 1.89 4.13
CA ASN A 83 13.77 1.49 2.92
C ASN A 83 13.87 2.56 1.82
N GLU A 84 13.73 3.84 2.17
CA GLU A 84 13.94 4.95 1.25
C GLU A 84 15.38 5.00 0.73
N ALA A 85 16.37 4.81 1.59
CA ALA A 85 17.78 4.81 1.18
C ALA A 85 18.10 3.69 0.19
N HIS A 86 17.54 2.49 0.38
CA HIS A 86 17.66 1.39 -0.59
C HIS A 86 16.95 1.73 -1.91
N GLY A 87 15.74 2.32 -1.85
CA GLY A 87 15.03 2.78 -3.03
C GLY A 87 15.85 3.79 -3.84
N ARG A 88 16.50 4.75 -3.17
CA ARG A 88 17.34 5.75 -3.85
C ARG A 88 18.56 5.15 -4.54
N LYS A 89 19.05 4.00 -4.09
CA LYS A 89 20.10 3.22 -4.78
C LYS A 89 19.59 2.46 -5.99
N GLY A 90 18.28 2.45 -6.26
CA GLY A 90 17.67 1.66 -7.33
C GLY A 90 17.36 0.23 -6.92
N GLU A 91 17.15 -0.03 -5.62
CA GLU A 91 16.82 -1.35 -5.09
C GLU A 91 15.35 -1.42 -4.66
N VAL A 92 14.60 -2.37 -5.21
CA VAL A 92 13.20 -2.61 -4.87
C VAL A 92 13.11 -3.55 -3.67
N LEU A 93 12.24 -3.21 -2.71
CA LEU A 93 11.84 -4.11 -1.62
C LEU A 93 10.79 -5.08 -2.14
N ASP A 94 11.12 -6.36 -2.21
CA ASP A 94 10.26 -7.43 -2.70
C ASP A 94 10.42 -8.67 -1.81
N ASP A 95 9.31 -9.13 -1.21
CA ASP A 95 9.29 -10.22 -0.23
C ASP A 95 10.35 -10.11 0.89
N GLY A 96 10.55 -8.88 1.39
CA GLY A 96 11.52 -8.59 2.47
C GLY A 96 12.99 -8.59 2.03
N GLN A 97 13.26 -8.70 0.73
CA GLN A 97 14.60 -8.64 0.15
C GLN A 97 14.77 -7.39 -0.71
N TYR A 98 15.98 -6.86 -0.77
CA TYR A 98 16.34 -5.79 -1.70
C TYR A 98 16.91 -6.39 -2.98
N LYS A 99 16.28 -6.08 -4.11
CA LYS A 99 16.71 -6.54 -5.44
C LYS A 99 17.04 -5.34 -6.30
N ALA A 100 18.14 -5.40 -7.06
CA ALA A 100 18.48 -4.33 -8.01
C ALA A 100 17.39 -4.21 -9.07
N LEU A 101 16.70 -3.06 -9.14
CA LEU A 101 15.55 -2.88 -10.01
C LEU A 101 15.91 -3.12 -11.48
N GLU A 102 16.90 -2.39 -11.99
CA GLU A 102 17.28 -2.40 -13.41
C GLU A 102 17.69 -3.80 -13.90
N ALA A 103 18.35 -4.60 -13.06
CA ALA A 103 18.75 -5.96 -13.39
C ALA A 103 17.59 -6.97 -13.40
N ASN A 104 16.46 -6.64 -12.78
CA ASN A 104 15.30 -7.52 -12.63
C ASN A 104 14.08 -7.05 -13.44
N LEU A 105 14.23 -6.01 -14.29
CA LEU A 105 13.18 -5.60 -15.20
C LEU A 105 12.98 -6.65 -16.32
N PRO A 106 11.74 -6.84 -16.80
CA PRO A 106 11.50 -7.61 -18.02
C PRO A 106 12.34 -7.07 -19.19
N PRO A 107 12.82 -7.92 -20.11
CA PRO A 107 13.65 -7.47 -21.25
C PRO A 107 12.99 -6.42 -22.15
N SER A 108 11.66 -6.33 -22.13
CA SER A 108 10.87 -5.36 -22.89
C SER A 108 10.70 -4.01 -22.19
N LEU A 109 11.19 -3.85 -20.96
CA LEU A 109 10.97 -2.67 -20.14
C LEU A 109 12.30 -2.04 -19.72
N THR A 110 12.57 -0.84 -20.23
CA THR A 110 13.73 -0.06 -19.81
C THR A 110 13.50 0.61 -18.45
N LEU A 111 14.57 0.94 -17.74
CA LEU A 111 14.47 1.69 -16.47
C LEU A 111 13.73 3.01 -16.63
N LYS A 112 13.96 3.75 -17.72
CA LYS A 112 13.24 5.01 -18.00
C LYS A 112 11.73 4.79 -18.14
N GLN A 113 11.31 3.78 -18.89
CA GLN A 113 9.88 3.46 -19.04
C GLN A 113 9.26 3.03 -17.71
N TRP A 114 9.99 2.23 -16.91
CA TRP A 114 9.54 1.87 -15.57
C TRP A 114 9.34 3.11 -14.69
N CYS A 115 10.29 4.05 -14.70
CA CYS A 115 10.20 5.30 -13.95
C CYS A 115 8.97 6.13 -14.35
N GLU A 116 8.72 6.28 -15.65
CA GLU A 116 7.56 7.00 -16.18
C GLU A 116 6.23 6.34 -15.76
N GLN A 117 6.17 5.00 -15.81
CA GLN A 117 5.00 4.24 -15.37
C GLN A 117 4.79 4.35 -13.85
N ALA A 118 5.86 4.30 -13.06
CA ALA A 118 5.81 4.44 -11.61
C ALA A 118 5.30 5.82 -11.20
N ASP A 119 5.80 6.89 -11.84
CA ASP A 119 5.31 8.26 -11.62
C ASP A 119 3.83 8.40 -12.00
N GLN A 120 3.44 7.87 -13.16
CA GLN A 120 2.05 7.91 -13.59
C GLN A 120 1.14 7.18 -12.59
N GLY A 121 1.54 5.98 -12.15
CA GLY A 121 0.81 5.21 -11.14
C GLY A 121 0.70 5.96 -9.82
N MET A 122 1.77 6.63 -9.39
CA MET A 122 1.79 7.47 -8.18
C MET A 122 0.76 8.61 -8.29
N ARG A 123 0.76 9.35 -9.40
CA ARG A 123 -0.18 10.46 -9.64
C ARG A 123 -1.63 9.99 -9.65
N GLN A 124 -1.92 8.90 -10.36
CA GLN A 124 -3.27 8.33 -10.38
C GLN A 124 -3.70 7.82 -9.00
N GLY A 125 -2.77 7.28 -8.21
CA GLY A 125 -3.02 6.87 -6.84
C GLY A 125 -3.42 8.06 -5.96
N LEU A 126 -2.69 9.16 -6.04
CA LEU A 126 -2.99 10.41 -5.32
C LEU A 126 -4.37 10.97 -5.70
N GLU A 127 -4.67 11.04 -7.00
CA GLU A 127 -5.98 11.51 -7.49
C GLU A 127 -7.13 10.70 -6.89
N ARG A 128 -6.98 9.37 -6.77
CA ARG A 128 -8.02 8.48 -6.19
C ARG A 128 -8.24 8.69 -4.70
N VAL A 129 -7.23 9.19 -3.99
CA VAL A 129 -7.33 9.52 -2.55
C VAL A 129 -7.56 11.01 -2.29
N GLY A 130 -7.74 11.81 -3.35
CA GLY A 130 -8.07 13.23 -3.28
C GLY A 130 -6.87 14.15 -3.00
N LEU A 131 -5.66 13.81 -3.46
CA LEU A 131 -4.40 14.54 -3.23
C LEU A 131 -3.66 14.99 -4.50
#